data_AF-A0A830C8L1-F1
#
_entry.id   AF-A0A830C8L1-F1
#
_cell.length_a   1.000
_cell.length_b   1.000
_cell.length_c   1.000
_cell.angle_alpha   90.00
_cell.angle_beta   90.00
_cell.angle_gamma   90.00
#
_symmetry.space_group_name_H-M   'P 1'
#
loop_
_entity.id
_entity.type
_entity.pdbx_description
1 polymer ?
#
loop_
_entity_poly.entity_id
_entity_poly.type
_entity_poly.pdbx_seq_one_letter_code
_entity_poly.pdbx_strand_id
1 'polypeptide(L)'
;TIGVEVHPLDFTTNYGKIRFYCWDTAGQEKFGGLRDGYYIHGNCAIIMFDVTAHVTYKNVPTWYRDLCRVCDSIPIVLCGNKIDIKNKQVKAKQVTFHKKKNLQYFEISSKSNYNYEKPFMYLARKLVGVADLKLVEKPALAPREVQISLVIVCKVSF
;
A
#
# COMPACT_ATOMS: atom_id res chain seq x y z
N THR A 1 10.83 -2.10 -22.57
CA THR A 1 10.32 -2.97 -21.50
C THR A 1 9.10 -2.29 -20.92
N ILE A 2 7.91 -2.74 -21.34
CA ILE A 2 6.63 -2.05 -21.15
C ILE A 2 5.95 -2.62 -19.90
N GLY A 3 5.37 -1.78 -19.03
CA GLY A 3 4.17 -2.21 -18.30
C GLY A 3 3.95 -1.76 -16.85
N VAL A 4 4.93 -1.14 -16.17
CA VAL A 4 4.71 -0.64 -14.80
C VAL A 4 5.09 0.82 -14.69
N GLU A 5 4.18 1.60 -14.13
CA GLU A 5 4.38 3.01 -13.84
C GLU A 5 4.89 3.15 -12.40
N VAL A 6 5.99 3.87 -12.23
CA VAL A 6 6.59 4.11 -10.91
C VAL A 6 6.29 5.53 -10.50
N HIS A 7 5.47 5.68 -9.46
CA HIS A 7 5.02 6.96 -8.93
C HIS A 7 5.76 7.29 -7.63
N PRO A 8 6.63 8.32 -7.59
CA PRO A 8 7.24 8.76 -6.34
C PRO A 8 6.21 9.53 -5.50
N LEU A 9 5.98 9.09 -4.27
CA LEU A 9 5.12 9.75 -3.28
C LEU A 9 5.95 10.21 -2.08
N ASP A 10 5.95 11.51 -1.83
CA ASP A 10 6.69 12.13 -0.73
C ASP A 10 5.79 12.40 0.47
N PHE A 11 6.21 11.90 1.63
CA PHE A 11 5.58 12.16 2.92
C PHE A 11 6.56 12.89 3.82
N THR A 12 6.10 13.97 4.45
CA THR A 12 6.90 14.69 5.44
C THR A 12 6.47 14.24 6.83
N THR A 13 7.44 13.82 7.63
CA THR A 13 7.22 13.31 8.99
C THR A 13 7.98 14.11 10.01
N ASN A 14 7.67 13.91 11.29
CA ASN A 14 8.41 14.50 12.41
C ASN A 14 9.89 14.05 12.49
N TYR A 15 10.30 13.04 11.71
CA TYR A 15 11.69 12.58 11.62
C TYR A 15 12.34 12.89 10.26
N GLY A 16 11.68 13.66 9.39
CA GLY A 16 12.18 13.96 8.05
C GLY A 16 11.29 13.40 6.94
N LYS A 17 11.82 13.40 5.71
CA LYS A 17 11.07 13.03 4.51
C LYS A 17 11.22 11.55 4.20
N ILE A 18 10.10 10.90 3.90
CA ILE A 18 10.04 9.52 3.43
C ILE A 18 9.48 9.54 2.01
N ARG A 19 10.18 8.89 1.08
CA ARG A 19 9.74 8.73 -0.29
C ARG A 19 9.37 7.28 -0.57
N PHE A 20 8.14 7.06 -0.99
CA PHE A 20 7.69 5.77 -1.51
C PHE A 20 7.75 5.79 -3.05
N TYR A 21 8.53 4.89 -3.64
CA TYR A 21 8.44 4.58 -5.06
C TYR A 21 7.36 3.54 -5.24
N CYS A 22 6.15 3.98 -5.63
CA CYS A 22 5.00 3.12 -5.80
C CYS A 22 5.00 2.52 -7.19
N TRP A 23 5.16 1.20 -7.26
CA TRP A 23 5.07 0.47 -8.52
C TRP A 23 3.62 0.09 -8.70
N ASP A 24 2.92 0.81 -9.58
CA ASP A 24 1.54 0.53 -9.93
C ASP A 24 1.52 -0.61 -10.96
N THR A 25 0.90 -1.71 -10.56
CA THR A 25 0.78 -2.89 -11.41
C THR A 25 -0.63 -3.10 -11.96
N ALA A 26 -1.51 -2.10 -11.87
CA ALA A 26 -2.89 -2.16 -12.38
C ALA A 26 -2.94 -2.47 -13.89
N GLY A 27 -3.87 -3.35 -14.28
CA GLY A 27 -4.12 -3.70 -15.68
C GLY A 27 -3.19 -4.77 -16.24
N GLN A 28 -2.08 -5.09 -15.57
CA GLN A 28 -1.17 -6.15 -15.99
C GLN A 28 -1.71 -7.55 -15.66
N GLU A 29 -2.64 -7.67 -14.71
CA GLU A 29 -3.35 -8.91 -14.39
C GLU A 29 -4.15 -9.47 -15.59
N LYS A 30 -4.55 -8.60 -16.53
CA LYS A 30 -5.27 -8.97 -17.76
C LYS A 30 -4.39 -9.64 -18.82
N PHE A 31 -3.07 -9.57 -18.69
CA PHE A 31 -2.10 -10.08 -19.67
C PHE A 31 -1.32 -11.31 -19.18
N GLY A 32 -1.95 -12.15 -18.34
CA GLY A 32 -1.35 -13.38 -17.82
C GLY A 32 -0.78 -13.27 -16.41
N GLY A 33 -1.25 -12.29 -15.63
CA GLY A 33 -0.83 -12.08 -14.24
C GLY A 33 0.43 -11.22 -14.09
N LEU A 34 0.72 -10.86 -12.86
CA LEU A 34 1.94 -10.14 -12.52
C LEU A 34 3.12 -11.10 -12.57
N ARG A 35 4.01 -10.91 -13.55
CA ARG A 35 5.27 -11.65 -13.63
C ARG A 35 6.09 -11.43 -12.35
N ASP A 36 6.73 -12.48 -11.87
CA ASP A 36 7.55 -12.46 -10.64
C ASP A 36 8.53 -11.27 -10.59
N GLY A 37 9.02 -10.83 -11.76
CA GLY A 37 9.87 -9.65 -11.94
C GLY A 37 9.32 -8.34 -11.36
N TYR A 38 8.00 -8.18 -11.24
CA TYR A 38 7.40 -6.96 -10.70
C TYR A 38 7.53 -6.84 -9.18
N TYR A 39 7.64 -7.96 -8.47
CA TYR A 39 7.70 -7.97 -7.01
C TYR A 39 9.12 -7.85 -6.48
N ILE A 40 10.13 -8.21 -7.27
CA ILE A 40 11.54 -8.23 -6.87
C ILE A 40 11.93 -6.88 -6.23
N HIS A 41 12.65 -6.96 -5.10
CA HIS A 41 13.14 -5.84 -4.29
C HIS A 41 12.07 -4.92 -3.69
N GLY A 42 10.81 -5.36 -3.59
CA GLY A 42 9.79 -4.62 -2.82
C GLY A 42 10.14 -4.61 -1.33
N ASN A 43 10.16 -3.43 -0.69
CA ASN A 43 10.34 -3.32 0.76
C ASN A 43 9.02 -3.49 1.51
N CYS A 44 7.91 -3.13 0.89
CA CYS A 44 6.56 -3.27 1.42
C CYS A 44 5.55 -3.40 0.28
N ALA A 45 4.32 -3.79 0.63
CA ALA A 45 3.26 -3.90 -0.36
C ALA A 45 1.88 -3.44 0.12
N ILE A 46 1.08 -3.00 -0.85
CA ILE A 46 -0.33 -2.73 -0.70
C ILE A 46 -1.09 -3.64 -1.66
N ILE A 47 -1.95 -4.50 -1.11
CA ILE A 47 -2.94 -5.25 -1.88
C ILE A 47 -4.23 -4.46 -1.83
N MET A 48 -4.75 -4.06 -2.97
CA MET A 48 -5.96 -3.25 -3.09
C MET A 48 -7.06 -4.06 -3.77
N PHE A 49 -8.30 -3.87 -3.33
CA PHE A 49 -9.49 -4.37 -4.05
C PHE A 49 -10.54 -3.27 -4.13
N ASP A 50 -11.47 -3.40 -5.07
CA ASP A 50 -12.59 -2.47 -5.26
C ASP A 50 -13.83 -2.93 -4.49
N VAL A 51 -14.31 -2.10 -3.55
CA VAL A 51 -15.50 -2.45 -2.74
C VAL A 51 -16.78 -2.58 -3.57
N THR A 52 -16.80 -2.06 -4.79
CA THR A 52 -17.92 -2.14 -5.73
C THR A 52 -17.84 -3.36 -6.66
N ALA A 53 -16.75 -4.11 -6.64
CA ALA A 53 -16.56 -5.28 -7.50
C ALA A 53 -16.12 -6.50 -6.69
N HIS A 54 -17.08 -7.36 -6.33
CA HIS A 54 -16.83 -8.54 -5.48
C HIS A 54 -15.74 -9.49 -6.01
N VAL A 55 -15.57 -9.58 -7.34
CA VAL A 55 -14.52 -10.39 -7.97
C VAL A 55 -13.10 -9.96 -7.56
N THR A 56 -12.87 -8.65 -7.36
CA THR A 56 -11.55 -8.15 -6.96
C THR A 56 -11.15 -8.64 -5.57
N TYR A 57 -12.09 -8.67 -4.63
CA TYR A 57 -11.84 -9.23 -3.30
C TYR A 57 -11.58 -10.75 -3.34
N LYS A 58 -12.23 -11.49 -4.26
CA LYS A 58 -11.96 -12.93 -4.46
C LYS A 58 -10.52 -13.19 -4.93
N ASN A 59 -9.87 -12.24 -5.59
CA ASN A 59 -8.51 -12.38 -6.11
C ASN A 59 -7.42 -12.07 -5.07
N VAL A 60 -7.76 -11.39 -3.96
CA VAL A 60 -6.82 -11.03 -2.89
C VAL A 60 -5.96 -12.21 -2.40
N PRO A 61 -6.48 -13.43 -2.16
CA PRO A 61 -5.66 -14.56 -1.76
C PRO A 61 -4.59 -14.95 -2.79
N THR A 62 -4.93 -14.83 -4.08
CA THR A 62 -4.01 -15.11 -5.20
C THR A 62 -2.88 -14.09 -5.22
N TRP A 63 -3.21 -12.79 -5.19
CA TRP A 63 -2.20 -11.72 -5.16
C TRP A 63 -1.29 -11.81 -3.94
N TYR A 64 -1.86 -12.12 -2.77
CA TYR A 64 -1.07 -12.32 -1.56
C TYR A 64 -0.09 -13.49 -1.69
N ARG A 65 -0.55 -14.63 -2.24
CA ARG A 65 0.30 -15.80 -2.47
C ARG A 65 1.43 -15.47 -3.43
N ASP A 66 1.12 -14.83 -4.55
CA ASP A 66 2.10 -14.53 -5.60
C ASP A 66 3.14 -13.53 -5.08
N LEU A 67 2.72 -12.55 -4.28
CA LEU A 67 3.60 -11.61 -3.62
C LEU A 67 4.52 -12.29 -2.59
N CYS A 68 3.97 -13.14 -1.72
CA CYS A 68 4.77 -13.87 -0.71
C CYS A 68 5.73 -14.89 -1.33
N ARG A 69 5.48 -15.32 -2.58
CA ARG A 69 6.40 -16.21 -3.31
C ARG A 69 7.71 -15.50 -3.69
N VAL A 70 7.65 -14.20 -3.93
CA VAL A 70 8.81 -13.40 -4.38
C VAL A 70 9.42 -12.59 -3.25
N CYS A 71 8.59 -11.98 -2.40
CA CYS A 71 9.03 -11.18 -1.26
C CYS A 71 8.71 -11.92 0.03
N ASP A 72 9.75 -12.43 0.70
CA ASP A 72 9.59 -12.99 2.03
C ASP A 72 9.58 -11.88 3.09
N SER A 73 8.66 -11.99 4.04
CA SER A 73 8.66 -11.23 5.30
C SER A 73 8.60 -9.68 5.18
N ILE A 74 7.98 -9.15 4.14
CA ILE A 74 7.72 -7.70 4.00
C ILE A 74 6.39 -7.28 4.65
N PRO A 75 6.27 -6.06 5.19
CA PRO A 75 4.98 -5.56 5.68
C PRO A 75 4.01 -5.34 4.52
N ILE A 76 2.80 -5.89 4.67
CA ILE A 76 1.72 -5.85 3.67
C ILE A 76 0.47 -5.24 4.29
N VAL A 77 -0.20 -4.37 3.55
CA VAL A 77 -1.50 -3.78 3.92
C VAL A 77 -2.57 -4.20 2.91
N LEU A 78 -3.77 -4.52 3.40
CA LEU A 78 -4.95 -4.72 2.58
C LEU A 78 -5.78 -3.43 2.52
N CYS A 79 -6.18 -3.00 1.34
CA CYS A 79 -6.96 -1.79 1.13
C CYS A 79 -8.25 -2.10 0.36
N GLY A 80 -9.40 -1.67 0.88
CA GLY A 80 -10.66 -1.62 0.14
C GLY A 80 -10.88 -0.22 -0.42
N ASN A 81 -10.76 -0.05 -1.73
CA ASN A 81 -10.86 1.24 -2.41
C ASN A 81 -12.28 1.53 -2.91
N LYS A 82 -12.54 2.79 -3.31
CA LYS A 82 -13.81 3.32 -3.84
C LYS A 82 -14.95 3.35 -2.84
N ILE A 83 -14.62 3.58 -1.56
CA ILE A 83 -15.63 3.61 -0.50
C ILE A 83 -16.60 4.78 -0.59
N ASP A 84 -16.28 5.78 -1.43
CA ASP A 84 -17.13 6.91 -1.77
C ASP A 84 -18.38 6.49 -2.58
N ILE A 85 -18.36 5.29 -3.18
CA ILE A 85 -19.51 4.74 -3.90
C ILE A 85 -20.47 4.07 -2.93
N LYS A 86 -21.73 4.51 -2.93
CA LYS A 86 -22.78 4.02 -2.01
C LYS A 86 -23.10 2.53 -2.20
N ASN A 87 -23.15 2.05 -3.45
CA ASN A 87 -23.51 0.67 -3.78
C ASN A 87 -22.32 -0.29 -3.65
N LYS A 88 -21.86 -0.51 -2.40
CA LYS A 88 -20.76 -1.43 -2.11
C LYS A 88 -21.24 -2.89 -2.27
N GLN A 89 -20.57 -3.65 -3.14
CA GLN A 89 -20.78 -5.10 -3.29
C GLN A 89 -20.04 -5.90 -2.21
N VAL A 90 -18.95 -5.35 -1.67
CA VAL A 90 -18.16 -5.92 -0.57
C VAL A 90 -18.31 -5.04 0.66
N LYS A 91 -19.02 -5.53 1.68
CA LYS A 91 -19.20 -4.84 2.96
C LYS A 91 -18.01 -5.12 3.87
N ALA A 92 -17.65 -4.18 4.74
CA ALA A 92 -16.53 -4.33 5.68
C ALA A 92 -16.57 -5.63 6.50
N LYS A 93 -17.78 -6.10 6.89
CA LYS A 93 -17.96 -7.37 7.62
C LYS A 93 -17.55 -8.62 6.83
N GLN A 94 -17.58 -8.57 5.49
CA GLN A 94 -17.19 -9.68 4.61
C GLN A 94 -15.67 -9.76 4.40
N VAL A 95 -14.95 -8.68 4.70
CA VAL A 95 -13.50 -8.57 4.52
C VAL A 95 -12.81 -9.22 5.72
N THR A 96 -12.52 -10.52 5.61
CA THR A 96 -11.93 -11.34 6.69
C THR A 96 -10.51 -11.80 6.41
N PHE A 97 -10.02 -11.64 5.17
CA PHE A 97 -8.70 -12.13 4.76
C PHE A 97 -7.56 -11.55 5.61
N HIS A 98 -7.64 -10.25 5.93
CA HIS A 98 -6.64 -9.57 6.75
C HIS A 98 -6.46 -10.24 8.13
N LYS A 99 -7.55 -10.71 8.76
CA LYS A 99 -7.48 -11.42 10.06
C LYS A 99 -6.76 -12.75 9.94
N LYS A 100 -7.01 -13.50 8.86
CA LYS A 100 -6.41 -14.82 8.61
C LYS A 100 -4.90 -14.73 8.37
N LYS A 101 -4.42 -13.62 7.80
CA LYS A 101 -3.01 -13.39 7.46
C LYS A 101 -2.31 -12.36 8.35
N ASN A 102 -2.97 -11.93 9.43
CA ASN A 102 -2.48 -10.89 10.34
C ASN A 102 -2.02 -9.61 9.62
N LEU A 103 -2.81 -9.15 8.65
CA LEU A 103 -2.57 -7.93 7.89
C LEU A 103 -3.40 -6.78 8.45
N GLN A 104 -2.89 -5.56 8.27
CA GLN A 104 -3.68 -4.37 8.52
C GLN A 104 -4.66 -4.13 7.37
N TYR A 105 -5.89 -3.75 7.69
CA TYR A 105 -6.93 -3.41 6.71
C TYR A 105 -7.35 -1.94 6.83
N PHE A 106 -7.45 -1.25 5.69
CA PHE A 106 -8.01 0.09 5.60
C PHE A 106 -9.06 0.21 4.50
N GLU A 107 -10.12 0.94 4.80
CA GLU A 107 -11.07 1.46 3.81
C GLU A 107 -10.58 2.83 3.33
N ILE A 108 -10.37 2.98 2.02
CA ILE A 108 -9.82 4.18 1.38
C ILE A 108 -10.67 4.63 0.19
N SER A 109 -10.53 5.89 -0.20
CA SER A 109 -10.95 6.35 -1.52
C SER A 109 -9.84 7.18 -2.14
N SER A 110 -9.27 6.66 -3.24
CA SER A 110 -8.32 7.43 -4.05
C SER A 110 -8.96 8.67 -4.67
N LYS A 111 -10.29 8.67 -4.89
CA LYS A 111 -11.01 9.78 -5.53
C LYS A 111 -11.21 10.96 -4.58
N SER A 112 -11.57 10.69 -3.33
CA SER A 112 -11.81 11.73 -2.32
C SER A 112 -10.63 11.95 -1.37
N ASN A 113 -9.51 11.25 -1.61
CA ASN A 113 -8.35 11.17 -0.70
C ASN A 113 -8.69 10.66 0.72
N TYR A 114 -9.85 10.04 0.91
CA TYR A 114 -10.25 9.53 2.22
C TYR A 114 -9.32 8.41 2.68
N ASN A 115 -8.71 8.58 3.87
CA ASN A 115 -7.76 7.65 4.48
C ASN A 115 -6.56 7.27 3.61
N TYR A 116 -6.28 8.01 2.52
CA TYR A 116 -5.27 7.64 1.53
C TYR A 116 -3.87 7.48 2.14
N GLU A 117 -3.55 8.28 3.14
CA GLU A 117 -2.26 8.29 3.84
C GLU A 117 -2.08 7.14 4.86
N LYS A 118 -3.15 6.53 5.35
CA LYS A 118 -3.10 5.54 6.44
C LYS A 118 -2.29 4.28 6.10
N PRO A 119 -2.45 3.66 4.91
CA PRO A 119 -1.63 2.53 4.49
C PRO A 119 -0.14 2.87 4.50
N PHE A 120 0.24 4.01 3.92
CA PHE A 120 1.64 4.46 3.84
C PHE A 120 2.22 4.70 5.23
N MET A 121 1.45 5.33 6.13
CA MET A 121 1.91 5.58 7.49
C MET A 121 2.09 4.30 8.31
N TYR A 122 1.21 3.32 8.14
CA TYR A 122 1.39 2.02 8.78
C TYR A 122 2.65 1.32 8.26
N LEU A 123 2.87 1.32 6.95
CA LEU A 123 4.06 0.74 6.32
C LEU A 123 5.34 1.46 6.75
N ALA A 124 5.34 2.79 6.75
CA ALA A 124 6.47 3.60 7.22
C ALA A 124 6.83 3.25 8.67
N ARG A 125 5.86 3.20 9.59
CA ARG A 125 6.11 2.81 10.98
C ARG A 125 6.70 1.41 11.10
N LYS A 126 6.23 0.45 10.30
CA LYS A 126 6.75 -0.92 10.31
C LYS A 126 8.17 -1.01 9.75
N LEU A 127 8.49 -0.25 8.71
CA LEU A 127 9.81 -0.26 8.08
C LEU A 127 10.86 0.52 8.87
N VAL A 128 10.47 1.66 9.43
CA VAL A 128 11.38 2.52 10.22
C VAL A 128 11.54 2.00 11.65
N GLY A 129 10.56 1.24 12.17
CA GLY A 129 10.57 0.75 13.55
C GLY A 129 10.21 1.81 14.60
N VAL A 130 9.71 2.98 14.18
CA VAL A 130 9.38 4.09 15.07
C VAL A 130 7.86 4.22 15.19
N ALA A 131 7.31 3.94 16.37
CA ALA A 131 5.87 3.95 16.63
C ALA A 131 5.26 5.37 16.65
N ASP A 132 6.05 6.37 17.05
CA ASP A 132 5.66 7.78 17.17
C ASP A 132 5.57 8.51 15.82
N LEU A 133 6.05 7.92 14.72
CA LEU A 133 6.14 8.54 13.40
C LEU A 133 4.77 9.09 12.94
N LYS A 134 4.71 10.39 12.70
CA LYS A 134 3.50 11.16 12.33
C LYS A 134 3.77 12.01 11.10
N LEU A 135 2.72 12.24 10.31
CA LEU A 135 2.78 13.23 9.23
C LEU A 135 2.80 14.62 9.84
N VAL A 136 3.63 15.47 9.26
CA VAL A 136 3.70 16.89 9.59
C VAL A 136 3.53 17.68 8.31
N GLU A 137 2.86 18.83 8.39
CA GLU A 137 2.93 19.81 7.31
C GLU A 137 4.38 20.28 7.14
N LYS A 138 4.77 20.70 5.92
CA LYS A 138 6.15 21.09 5.58
C LYS A 138 6.77 21.87 6.75
N PRO A 139 7.86 21.39 7.37
CA PRO A 139 8.38 22.01 8.57
C PRO A 139 8.81 23.43 8.23
N ALA A 140 8.13 24.42 8.84
CA ALA A 140 8.72 25.72 9.03
C ALA A 140 9.81 25.54 10.09
N LEU A 141 11.06 25.50 9.63
CA LEU A 141 12.30 25.43 10.42
C LEU A 141 12.68 24.02 10.92
N ALA A 142 13.99 23.76 10.88
CA ALA A 142 14.61 22.46 11.10
C ALA A 142 14.59 22.03 12.57
N PRO A 143 14.14 20.81 12.91
CA PRO A 143 14.60 20.13 14.12
C PRO A 143 15.98 19.51 13.84
N ARG A 144 16.98 19.90 14.63
CA ARG A 144 18.28 19.22 14.72
C ARG A 144 18.11 18.01 15.64
N GLU A 145 18.32 16.80 15.10
CA GLU A 145 19.28 15.80 15.63
C GLU A 145 19.13 14.38 15.03
N VAL A 146 18.03 14.03 14.35
CA VAL A 146 17.97 12.80 13.52
C VAL A 146 17.12 13.06 12.28
N GLN A 147 17.76 13.18 11.11
CA GLN A 147 17.06 13.22 9.83
C GLN A 147 17.02 11.83 9.22
N ILE A 148 15.83 11.24 9.17
CA ILE A 148 15.56 10.00 8.45
C ILE A 148 15.30 10.38 6.98
N SER A 149 16.23 10.04 6.10
CA SER A 149 16.03 10.02 4.65
C SER A 149 15.95 8.56 4.20
N LEU A 150 14.74 8.05 3.96
CA LEU A 150 14.52 6.67 3.51
C LEU A 150 13.84 6.65 2.15
N VAL A 151 14.40 5.82 1.27
CA VAL A 151 13.81 5.42 0.00
C VAL A 151 13.15 4.07 0.21
N ILE A 152 11.82 4.02 0.03
CA ILE A 152 11.04 2.81 0.21
C ILE A 152 10.42 2.43 -1.14
N VAL A 153 10.66 1.20 -1.58
CA VAL A 153 9.97 0.64 -2.75
C VAL A 153 8.67 -0.02 -2.29
N CYS A 154 7.53 0.61 -2.61
CA CYS A 154 6.21 0.06 -2.34
C CYS A 154 5.62 -0.57 -3.59
N LYS A 155 5.28 -1.85 -3.54
CA LYS A 155 4.59 -2.53 -4.63
C LYS A 155 3.07 -2.42 -4.39
N VAL A 156 2.34 -1.86 -5.35
CA VAL A 156 0.88 -1.73 -5.27
C VAL A 156 0.26 -2.69 -6.27
N SER A 157 -0.50 -3.66 -5.77
CA SER A 157 -1.23 -4.62 -6.61
C SER A 157 -2.73 -4.40 -6.46
N PHE A 158 -3.42 -4.33 -7.60
CA PHE A 158 -4.87 -4.06 -7.75
C PHE A 158 -5.67 -5.29 -8.09
#